data_AF-A0A976HKA1-F1
#
_entry.id   AF-A0A976HKA1-F1
#
_cell.length_a   1.000
_cell.length_b   1.000
_cell.length_c   1.000
_cell.angle_alpha   90.00
_cell.angle_beta   90.00
_cell.angle_gamma   90.00
#
_symmetry.space_group_name_H-M   'P 1'
#
loop_
_entity.id
_entity.type
_entity.pdbx_description
1 polymer ?
#
loop_
_entity_poly.entity_id
_entity_poly.type
_entity_poly.pdbx_seq_one_letter_code
_entity_poly.pdbx_strand_id
1 'polypeptide(L)'
;MRADYGAPERKFHRPEAGLVVTAGQVVEGYASLFGKSDQGGDIVQKGAYGASLKRLSERGGRVKMLWQHDPGQPIGVWDEVHEDATGLWVKGRILTEVARGREVAALVQAGAIDGLSIGYRTVKA
;
A
#
# COMPACT_ATOMS: atom_id res chain seq x y z
N MET A 1 6.74 10.47 -23.29
CA MET A 1 7.50 9.22 -23.40
C MET A 1 6.75 8.15 -22.62
N ARG A 2 6.28 7.07 -23.26
CA ARG A 2 5.65 5.95 -22.52
C ARG A 2 6.79 5.16 -21.87
N ALA A 3 6.83 5.13 -20.54
CA ALA A 3 7.77 4.26 -19.84
C ALA A 3 7.35 2.80 -20.05
N ASP A 4 8.30 1.96 -20.45
CA ASP A 4 8.09 0.51 -20.54
C ASP A 4 8.13 -0.08 -19.13
N TYR A 5 6.94 -0.30 -18.58
CA TYR A 5 6.78 -0.91 -17.27
C TYR A 5 6.88 -2.44 -17.35
N GLY A 6 7.49 -3.04 -16.34
CA GLY A 6 7.47 -4.48 -16.08
C GLY A 6 6.07 -5.01 -15.74
N ALA A 7 6.02 -6.32 -15.46
CA ALA A 7 4.81 -6.97 -14.96
C ALA A 7 4.40 -6.41 -13.59
N PRO A 8 3.11 -6.50 -13.21
CA PRO A 8 2.69 -6.17 -11.84
C PRO A 8 3.35 -7.13 -10.84
N GLU A 9 3.98 -6.57 -9.82
CA GLU A 9 4.61 -7.30 -8.71
C GLU A 9 3.94 -6.93 -7.38
N ARG A 10 4.06 -7.82 -6.38
CA ARG A 10 3.45 -7.67 -5.05
C ARG A 10 4.51 -7.81 -3.98
N LYS A 11 4.63 -6.82 -3.11
CA LYS A 11 5.52 -6.87 -1.94
C LYS A 11 4.70 -6.94 -0.66
N PHE A 12 4.89 -8.01 0.10
CA PHE A 12 4.31 -8.16 1.43
C PHE A 12 5.41 -8.02 2.47
N HIS A 13 5.20 -7.15 3.45
CA HIS A 13 6.00 -7.09 4.65
C HIS A 13 5.07 -7.13 5.86
N ARG A 14 5.42 -7.95 6.85
CA ARG A 14 4.82 -7.90 8.18
C ARG A 14 5.71 -6.98 9.02
N PRO A 15 5.37 -5.70 9.21
CA PRO A 15 6.27 -4.79 9.89
C PRO A 15 6.41 -5.22 11.36
N GLU A 16 7.62 -5.10 11.91
CA GLU A 16 7.86 -5.19 13.36
C GLU A 16 7.06 -4.11 14.13
N ALA A 17 6.63 -3.04 13.45
CA ALA A 17 5.74 -1.99 13.96
C ALA A 17 4.23 -2.20 13.64
N GLY A 18 3.86 -3.27 12.90
CA GLY A 18 2.47 -3.65 12.65
C GLY A 18 1.61 -2.67 11.83
N LEU A 19 0.43 -3.15 11.44
CA LEU A 19 -0.71 -2.31 11.05
C LEU A 19 -1.35 -1.75 12.31
N VAL A 20 -1.42 -0.43 12.45
CA VAL A 20 -2.13 0.21 13.57
C VAL A 20 -3.57 0.45 13.14
N VAL A 21 -4.51 0.01 13.98
CA VAL A 21 -5.95 0.16 13.75
C VAL A 21 -6.53 1.06 14.83
N THR A 22 -7.10 2.19 14.43
CA THR A 22 -7.80 3.10 15.35
C THR A 22 -9.26 3.29 14.93
N ALA A 23 -10.14 3.47 15.92
CA ALA A 23 -11.59 3.59 15.72
C ALA A 23 -12.20 2.47 14.84
N GLY A 24 -11.55 1.30 14.77
CA GLY A 24 -11.99 0.14 14.02
C GLY A 24 -11.93 0.24 12.48
N GLN A 25 -11.55 1.38 11.92
CA GLN A 25 -11.61 1.61 10.46
C GLN A 25 -10.44 2.44 9.93
N VAL A 26 -9.71 3.15 10.79
CA VAL A 26 -8.48 3.85 10.41
C VAL A 26 -7.34 2.87 10.44
N VAL A 27 -6.57 2.81 9.36
CA VAL A 27 -5.40 1.97 9.22
C VAL A 27 -4.18 2.82 8.86
N GLU A 28 -3.07 2.59 9.55
CA GLU A 28 -1.79 3.26 9.26
C GLU A 28 -0.61 2.32 9.48
N GLY A 29 0.50 2.60 8.77
CA GLY A 29 1.73 1.83 8.88
C GLY A 29 2.60 1.87 7.61
N TYR A 30 3.67 1.08 7.62
CA TYR A 30 4.57 0.96 6.48
C TYR A 30 4.12 -0.14 5.52
N ALA A 31 3.71 0.25 4.30
CA ALA A 31 3.30 -0.69 3.25
C ALA A 31 4.49 -1.33 2.52
N SER A 32 5.67 -0.73 2.64
CA SER A 32 6.93 -1.25 2.12
C SER A 32 8.09 -0.64 2.90
N LEU A 33 9.12 -1.45 3.21
CA LEU A 33 10.33 -0.99 3.91
C LEU A 33 11.52 -0.95 2.94
N PHE A 34 12.37 0.05 3.13
CA PHE A 34 13.63 0.15 2.39
C PHE A 34 14.69 -0.80 2.94
N GLY A 35 15.55 -1.31 2.07
CA GLY A 35 16.69 -2.14 2.46
C GLY A 35 16.33 -3.54 2.99
N LYS A 36 15.04 -3.89 3.09
CA LYS A 36 14.58 -5.23 3.44
C LYS A 36 14.20 -6.02 2.18
N SER A 37 14.80 -7.20 2.04
CA SER A 37 14.39 -8.18 1.04
C SER A 37 12.97 -8.65 1.34
N ASP A 38 12.12 -8.72 0.32
CA ASP A 38 10.86 -9.43 0.43
C ASP A 38 11.01 -10.92 0.10
N GLN A 39 9.88 -11.63 0.07
CA GLN A 39 9.81 -13.06 -0.24
C GLN A 39 10.22 -13.39 -1.68
N GLY A 40 10.24 -12.40 -2.60
CA GLY A 40 10.71 -12.53 -3.97
C GLY A 40 12.20 -12.23 -4.14
N GLY A 41 12.88 -11.74 -3.10
CA GLY A 41 14.29 -11.34 -3.15
C GLY A 41 14.51 -9.87 -3.50
N ASP A 42 13.44 -9.09 -3.72
CA ASP A 42 13.56 -7.70 -4.14
C ASP A 42 13.84 -6.77 -2.96
N ILE A 43 14.75 -5.82 -3.16
CA ILE A 43 15.10 -4.78 -2.19
C ILE A 43 14.70 -3.42 -2.74
N VAL A 44 13.75 -2.78 -2.08
CA VAL A 44 13.33 -1.43 -2.42
C VAL A 44 14.38 -0.45 -1.88
N GLN A 45 14.85 0.43 -2.75
CA GLN A 45 15.81 1.49 -2.41
C GLN A 45 15.11 2.77 -1.99
N LYS A 46 15.77 3.58 -1.15
CA LYS A 46 15.28 4.92 -0.79
C LYS A 46 15.07 5.76 -2.06
N GLY A 47 13.97 6.51 -2.11
CA GLY A 47 13.61 7.31 -3.29
C GLY A 47 12.88 6.54 -4.40
N ALA A 48 12.58 5.25 -4.21
CA ALA A 48 11.91 4.43 -5.22
C ALA A 48 10.47 4.89 -5.53
N TYR A 49 9.80 5.61 -4.62
CA TYR A 49 8.39 5.97 -4.77
C TYR A 49 8.17 7.42 -5.16
N GLY A 50 9.03 8.35 -4.72
CA GLY A 50 8.84 9.80 -4.87
C GLY A 50 8.45 10.23 -6.29
N ALA A 51 9.22 9.79 -7.31
CA ALA A 51 8.92 10.13 -8.70
C ALA A 51 7.58 9.57 -9.19
N SER A 52 7.19 8.38 -8.73
CA SER A 52 5.92 7.74 -9.09
C SER A 52 4.72 8.37 -8.40
N LEU A 53 4.85 8.73 -7.12
CA LEU A 53 3.82 9.45 -6.37
C LEU A 53 3.59 10.85 -6.97
N LYS A 54 4.67 11.57 -7.28
CA LYS A 54 4.60 12.89 -7.93
C LYS A 54 3.85 12.81 -9.27
N ARG A 55 4.28 11.92 -10.17
CA ARG A 55 3.63 11.71 -11.47
C ARG A 55 2.16 11.31 -11.34
N LEU A 56 1.82 10.50 -10.34
CA LEU A 56 0.46 10.08 -10.06
C LEU A 56 -0.42 11.27 -9.62
N SER A 57 0.12 12.15 -8.77
CA SER A 57 -0.56 13.36 -8.29
C SER A 57 -0.74 14.39 -9.40
N GLU A 58 0.28 14.64 -10.23
CA GLU A 58 0.24 15.61 -11.34
C GLU A 58 -0.86 15.31 -12.37
N ARG A 59 -1.23 14.03 -12.53
CA ARG A 59 -2.35 13.61 -13.39
C ARG A 59 -3.70 13.51 -12.66
N GLY A 60 -3.81 14.05 -11.44
CA GLY A 60 -5.01 13.99 -10.61
C GLY A 60 -5.32 12.60 -10.02
N GLY A 61 -4.40 11.65 -10.14
CA GLY A 61 -4.56 10.30 -9.62
C GLY A 61 -4.15 10.18 -8.15
N ARG A 62 -4.57 9.09 -7.51
CA ARG A 62 -4.19 8.72 -6.14
C ARG A 62 -3.94 7.22 -6.06
N VAL A 63 -3.16 6.78 -5.08
CA VAL A 63 -3.02 5.35 -4.78
C VAL A 63 -4.38 4.82 -4.32
N LYS A 64 -4.78 3.65 -4.83
CA LYS A 64 -6.06 3.03 -4.46
C LYS A 64 -5.85 2.10 -3.26
N MET A 65 -6.80 2.09 -2.32
CA MET A 65 -6.86 1.09 -1.26
C MET A 65 -7.68 -0.09 -1.74
N LEU A 66 -7.00 -1.19 -2.09
CA LEU A 66 -7.59 -2.35 -2.74
C LEU A 66 -7.50 -3.58 -1.83
N TRP A 67 -8.51 -4.44 -1.89
CA TRP A 67 -8.42 -5.76 -1.30
C TRP A 67 -7.56 -6.67 -2.19
N GLN A 68 -6.51 -7.27 -1.63
CA GLN A 68 -5.66 -8.27 -2.30
C GLN A 68 -5.16 -7.88 -3.70
N HIS A 69 -4.86 -6.58 -3.89
CA HIS A 69 -4.44 -6.00 -5.18
C HIS A 69 -5.45 -6.15 -6.32
N ASP A 70 -6.72 -6.43 -6.01
CA ASP A 70 -7.81 -6.52 -7.00
C ASP A 70 -8.37 -5.13 -7.31
N PRO A 71 -8.18 -4.59 -8.54
CA PRO A 71 -8.70 -3.29 -8.92
C PRO A 71 -10.24 -3.19 -8.90
N GLY A 72 -10.94 -4.32 -8.92
CA GLY A 72 -12.41 -4.41 -8.80
C GLY A 72 -12.91 -4.34 -7.35
N GLN A 73 -12.02 -4.38 -6.37
CA GLN A 73 -12.37 -4.37 -4.94
C GLN A 73 -11.72 -3.21 -4.18
N PRO A 74 -12.12 -1.95 -4.47
CA PRO A 74 -11.76 -0.83 -3.61
C PRO A 74 -12.46 -0.98 -2.25
N ILE A 75 -11.70 -0.85 -1.17
CA ILE A 75 -12.20 -1.03 0.19
C ILE A 75 -12.10 0.24 1.04
N GLY A 76 -11.47 1.29 0.53
CA GLY A 76 -11.35 2.53 1.25
C GLY A 76 -10.55 3.60 0.54
N VAL A 77 -10.06 4.55 1.31
CA VAL A 77 -9.30 5.70 0.82
C VAL A 77 -8.03 5.90 1.64
N TRP A 78 -6.94 6.23 0.96
CA TRP A 78 -5.73 6.73 1.61
C TRP A 78 -5.85 8.23 1.80
N ASP A 79 -5.69 8.68 3.04
CA ASP A 79 -5.64 10.10 3.41
C ASP A 79 -4.20 10.62 3.27
N GLU A 80 -3.20 9.77 3.56
CA GLU A 80 -1.77 10.07 3.41
C GLU A 80 -1.01 8.91 2.77
N VAL A 81 -0.11 9.24 1.84
CA VAL A 81 0.84 8.31 1.21
C VAL A 81 2.13 9.07 0.94
N HIS A 82 3.21 8.72 1.61
CA HIS A 82 4.52 9.35 1.41
C HIS A 82 5.65 8.37 1.72
N GLU A 83 6.83 8.63 1.16
CA GLU A 83 8.05 7.94 1.57
C GLU A 83 8.80 8.76 2.62
N ASP A 84 9.45 8.08 3.55
CA ASP A 84 10.31 8.67 4.57
C ASP A 84 11.68 7.94 4.63
N ALA A 85 12.45 8.10 5.71
CA ALA A 85 13.74 7.41 5.85
C ALA A 85 13.63 5.88 6.00
N THR A 86 12.44 5.39 6.39
CA THR A 86 12.14 4.00 6.73
C THR A 86 11.54 3.24 5.55
N GLY A 87 10.59 3.85 4.84
CA GLY A 87 9.83 3.16 3.79
C GLY A 87 8.71 3.99 3.19
N LEU A 88 7.72 3.31 2.60
CA LEU A 88 6.46 3.91 2.17
C LEU A 88 5.46 3.85 3.32
N TRP A 89 5.20 5.00 3.93
CA TRP A 89 4.20 5.16 4.97
C TRP A 89 2.83 5.50 4.36
N VAL A 90 1.78 4.90 4.92
CA VAL A 90 0.40 5.13 4.51
C VAL A 90 -0.52 5.28 5.71
N LYS A 91 -1.55 6.11 5.55
CA LYS A 91 -2.67 6.23 6.48
C LYS A 91 -3.97 6.45 5.72
N GLY A 92 -5.03 5.81 6.17
CA GLY A 92 -6.33 5.92 5.52
C GLY A 92 -7.46 5.30 6.30
N ARG A 93 -8.61 5.22 5.64
CA ARG A 93 -9.85 4.71 6.22
C ARG A 93 -10.46 3.64 5.32
N ILE A 94 -10.77 2.50 5.93
CA ILE A 94 -11.63 1.48 5.34
C ILE A 94 -13.06 2.03 5.35
N LEU A 95 -13.73 1.99 4.19
CA LEU A 95 -15.11 2.46 4.07
C LEU A 95 -16.07 1.32 4.41
N THR A 96 -16.67 1.37 5.59
CA THR A 96 -17.57 0.32 6.08
C THR A 96 -18.93 0.33 5.41
N GLU A 97 -19.27 1.37 4.66
CA GLU A 97 -20.46 1.45 3.82
C GLU A 97 -20.37 0.48 2.62
N VAL A 98 -19.14 0.15 2.19
CA VAL A 98 -18.89 -0.87 1.17
C VAL A 98 -18.89 -2.25 1.83
N ALA A 99 -19.62 -3.21 1.25
CA ALA A 99 -19.74 -4.57 1.81
C ALA A 99 -18.37 -5.21 2.10
N ARG A 100 -17.47 -5.22 1.11
CA ARG A 100 -16.09 -5.73 1.29
C ARG A 100 -15.29 -4.91 2.31
N GLY A 101 -15.48 -3.59 2.36
CA GLY A 101 -14.81 -2.75 3.36
C GLY A 101 -15.23 -3.10 4.79
N ARG A 102 -16.53 -3.33 5.03
CA ARG A 102 -17.05 -3.80 6.31
C ARG A 102 -16.44 -5.12 6.76
N GLU A 103 -16.36 -6.09 5.85
CA GLU A 103 -15.73 -7.40 6.12
C GLU A 103 -14.24 -7.25 6.47
N VAL A 104 -13.49 -6.45 5.70
CA VAL A 104 -12.07 -6.21 5.96
C VAL A 104 -11.88 -5.50 7.31
N ALA A 105 -12.69 -4.50 7.64
CA ALA A 105 -12.62 -3.82 8.93
C ALA A 105 -12.82 -4.81 10.09
N ALA A 106 -13.80 -5.73 9.98
CA ALA A 106 -14.02 -6.77 10.99
C ALA A 106 -12.83 -7.74 11.11
N LEU A 107 -12.25 -8.18 9.98
CA LEU A 107 -11.09 -9.08 9.97
C LEU A 107 -9.83 -8.41 10.53
N VAL A 108 -9.61 -7.14 10.23
CA VAL A 108 -8.51 -6.33 10.76
C VAL A 108 -8.67 -6.13 12.27
N GLN A 109 -9.88 -5.79 12.75
CA GLN A 109 -10.16 -5.69 14.18
C GLN A 109 -9.96 -7.02 14.93
N ALA A 110 -10.31 -8.14 14.29
CA ALA A 110 -10.11 -9.47 14.84
C ALA A 110 -8.63 -9.95 14.78
N GLY A 111 -7.72 -9.17 14.18
CA GLY A 111 -6.32 -9.53 13.99
C GLY A 111 -6.08 -10.62 12.95
N ALA A 112 -7.10 -11.00 12.17
CA ALA A 112 -6.98 -11.96 11.07
C ALA A 112 -6.24 -11.37 9.86
N ILE A 113 -6.19 -10.04 9.76
CA ILE A 113 -5.39 -9.28 8.79
C ILE A 113 -4.53 -8.29 9.58
N ASP A 114 -3.21 -8.42 9.45
CA ASP A 114 -2.24 -7.67 10.26
C ASP A 114 -1.13 -6.98 9.43
N GLY A 115 -1.27 -6.96 8.11
CA GLY A 115 -0.22 -6.51 7.20
C GLY A 115 -0.71 -5.59 6.08
N LEU A 116 0.22 -4.81 5.56
CA LEU A 116 0.06 -3.97 4.37
C LEU A 116 0.94 -4.49 3.24
N SER A 117 0.55 -4.19 2.02
CA SER A 117 1.26 -4.62 0.83
C SER A 117 1.14 -3.58 -0.27
N ILE A 118 2.16 -3.48 -1.11
CA ILE A 118 2.13 -2.66 -2.32
C ILE A 118 2.07 -3.52 -3.58
N GLY A 119 1.26 -3.07 -4.54
CA GLY A 119 1.33 -3.50 -5.93
C GLY A 119 2.14 -2.47 -6.70
N TYR A 120 3.18 -2.91 -7.41
CA TYR A 120 4.05 -2.01 -8.16
C TYR A 120 4.38 -2.57 -9.54
N ARG A 121 4.99 -1.72 -10.37
CA ARG A 121 5.64 -2.13 -11.62
C ARG A 121 7.00 -1.44 -11.66
N THR A 122 8.03 -2.20 -11.99
CA THR A 122 9.37 -1.65 -12.25
C THR A 122 9.38 -0.93 -13.59
N VAL A 123 10.23 0.08 -13.74
CA VAL A 123 10.57 0.64 -15.06
C VAL A 123 11.70 -0.22 -15.59
N LYS A 124 11.56 -0.76 -16.81
CA LYS A 124 12.64 -1.52 -17.43
C LYS A 124 13.86 -0.62 -17.67
N ALA A 125 15.04 -1.18 -17.45
CA ALA A 125 16.31 -0.55 -17.83
C ALA A 125 16.49 -0.60 -19.35
#